data_AF-N2AAY3-F1
#
_entry.id   AF-N2AAY3-F1
#
_cell.length_a   1.000
_cell.length_b   1.000
_cell.length_c   1.000
_cell.angle_alpha   90.00
_cell.angle_beta   90.00
_cell.angle_gamma   90.00
#
_symmetry.space_group_name_H-M   'P 1'
#
loop_
_entity.id
_entity.type
_entity.pdbx_description
1 polymer ?
#
loop_
_entity_poly.entity_id
_entity_poly.type
_entity_poly.pdbx_seq_one_letter_code
_entity_poly.pdbx_strand_id
1 'polypeptide(L)'
;MTSKDIENLEQADQLMFDLAKSTTPKDDILKVAQLLKEAGVLQDTSDDLKTIVAAYNQDAQTEIKKALRRKMRTTVTLNLSALTPYLNNSDPDISAIVTDTLDNFKQYGQIVLRFNEKKATWQTEKSTADYQQLFSNLDNRRTNIHNACIDNINILNRLIVDGTPFATWDNPNITQIKEIPRSDIGNAILELCVRKLINNDQQVLK
;
A
#
# COMPACT_ATOMS: atom_id res chain seq x y z
N MET A 1 -18.26 -2.71 -11.74
CA MET A 1 -17.04 -3.50 -11.62
C MET A 1 -17.40 -4.87 -11.09
N THR A 2 -16.98 -5.93 -11.77
CA THR A 2 -17.22 -7.34 -11.43
C THR A 2 -16.10 -7.89 -10.55
N SER A 3 -16.24 -9.09 -9.98
CA SER A 3 -15.12 -9.74 -9.26
C SER A 3 -13.90 -9.92 -10.16
N LYS A 4 -14.11 -10.21 -11.45
CA LYS A 4 -13.04 -10.40 -12.42
C LYS A 4 -12.27 -9.11 -12.70
N ASP A 5 -12.99 -7.98 -12.80
CA ASP A 5 -12.38 -6.67 -12.97
C ASP A 5 -11.48 -6.35 -11.77
N ILE A 6 -11.94 -6.63 -10.54
CA ILE A 6 -11.15 -6.42 -9.32
C ILE A 6 -9.89 -7.29 -9.30
N GLU A 7 -9.99 -8.57 -9.69
CA GLU A 7 -8.82 -9.46 -9.79
C GLU A 7 -7.78 -8.94 -10.79
N ASN A 8 -8.23 -8.30 -11.87
CA ASN A 8 -7.33 -7.65 -12.83
C ASN A 8 -6.65 -6.42 -12.20
N LEU A 9 -7.40 -5.61 -11.45
CA LEU A 9 -6.84 -4.45 -10.73
C LEU A 9 -5.84 -4.87 -9.65
N GLU A 10 -6.09 -5.95 -8.91
CA GLU A 10 -5.13 -6.47 -7.92
C GLU A 10 -3.82 -6.94 -8.56
N GLN A 11 -3.89 -7.53 -9.75
CA GLN A 11 -2.69 -7.89 -10.50
C GLN A 11 -1.94 -6.65 -10.98
N ALA A 12 -2.67 -5.60 -11.43
CA ALA A 12 -2.07 -4.33 -11.79
C ALA A 12 -1.39 -3.68 -10.57
N ASP A 13 -2.03 -3.74 -9.40
CA ASP A 13 -1.46 -3.26 -8.14
C ASP A 13 -0.18 -4.00 -7.78
N GLN A 14 -0.14 -5.32 -7.95
CA GLN A 14 1.08 -6.09 -7.71
C GLN A 14 2.25 -5.61 -8.58
N LEU A 15 2.01 -5.46 -9.88
CA LEU A 15 3.04 -5.01 -10.83
C LEU A 15 3.53 -3.60 -10.49
N MET A 16 2.62 -2.66 -10.20
CA MET A 16 2.98 -1.26 -9.94
C MET A 16 3.70 -1.06 -8.60
N PHE A 17 3.31 -1.81 -7.55
CA PHE A 17 4.02 -1.76 -6.27
C PHE A 17 5.43 -2.38 -6.34
N ASP A 18 5.64 -3.38 -7.21
CA ASP A 18 6.94 -4.03 -7.39
C ASP A 18 7.77 -3.41 -8.54
N LEU A 19 7.24 -2.43 -9.26
CA LEU A 19 7.84 -1.85 -10.48
C LEU A 19 9.29 -1.40 -10.30
N ALA A 20 9.63 -0.78 -9.15
CA ALA A 20 10.99 -0.33 -8.86
C ALA A 20 12.01 -1.48 -8.72
N LYS A 21 11.55 -2.72 -8.53
CA LYS A 21 12.37 -3.93 -8.48
C LYS A 21 12.28 -4.76 -9.76
N SER A 22 11.47 -4.33 -10.74
CA SER A 22 11.27 -5.07 -11.98
C SER A 22 12.52 -5.06 -12.85
N THR A 23 12.82 -6.21 -13.46
CA THR A 23 13.85 -6.35 -14.49
C THR A 23 13.33 -6.02 -15.90
N THR A 24 12.00 -5.96 -16.07
CA THR A 24 11.31 -5.70 -17.34
C THR A 24 10.20 -4.66 -17.16
N PRO A 25 10.51 -3.46 -16.65
CA PRO A 25 9.49 -2.52 -16.20
C PRO A 25 8.57 -2.01 -17.32
N LYS A 26 9.05 -1.92 -18.57
CA LYS A 26 8.21 -1.52 -19.70
C LYS A 26 7.12 -2.56 -19.99
N ASP A 27 7.49 -3.84 -19.98
CA ASP A 27 6.55 -4.94 -20.22
C ASP A 27 5.53 -5.05 -19.08
N ASP A 28 5.95 -4.81 -17.85
CA ASP A 28 5.05 -4.76 -16.69
C ASP A 28 4.04 -3.63 -16.82
N ILE A 29 4.46 -2.43 -17.26
CA ILE A 29 3.54 -1.31 -17.49
C ILE A 29 2.56 -1.62 -18.63
N LEU A 30 3.01 -2.25 -19.72
CA LEU A 30 2.10 -2.66 -20.81
C LEU A 30 1.10 -3.71 -20.34
N LYS A 31 1.53 -4.63 -19.47
CA LYS A 31 0.62 -5.59 -18.82
C LYS A 31 -0.39 -4.90 -17.89
N VAL A 32 0.04 -3.89 -17.13
CA VAL A 32 -0.86 -3.03 -16.35
C VAL A 32 -1.89 -2.37 -17.26
N ALA A 33 -1.48 -1.84 -18.43
CA ALA A 33 -2.41 -1.25 -19.38
C ALA A 33 -3.52 -2.22 -19.82
N GLN A 34 -3.15 -3.47 -20.13
CA GLN A 34 -4.11 -4.51 -20.49
C GLN A 34 -5.10 -4.78 -19.36
N LEU A 35 -4.61 -4.93 -18.12
CA LEU A 35 -5.45 -5.19 -16.95
C LEU A 35 -6.40 -4.02 -16.65
N LEU A 36 -5.94 -2.78 -16.78
CA LEU A 36 -6.77 -1.58 -16.61
C LEU A 36 -7.83 -1.44 -17.70
N LYS A 37 -7.51 -1.80 -18.95
CA LYS A 37 -8.47 -1.84 -20.06
C LYS A 37 -9.58 -2.86 -19.80
N GLU A 38 -9.20 -4.08 -19.40
CA GLU A 38 -10.16 -5.14 -19.06
C GLU A 38 -11.06 -4.77 -17.88
N ALA A 39 -10.53 -4.05 -16.88
CA ALA A 39 -11.30 -3.54 -15.75
C ALA A 39 -12.11 -2.26 -16.06
N GLY A 40 -11.99 -1.71 -17.27
CA GLY A 40 -12.68 -0.49 -17.70
C GLY A 40 -12.13 0.83 -17.11
N VAL A 41 -10.96 0.79 -16.46
CA VAL A 41 -10.29 1.97 -15.88
C VAL A 41 -9.57 2.78 -16.96
N LEU A 42 -8.94 2.11 -17.92
CA LEU A 42 -8.25 2.75 -19.05
C LEU A 42 -9.06 2.56 -20.33
N GLN A 43 -9.51 3.67 -20.92
CA GLN A 43 -10.32 3.67 -22.16
C GLN A 43 -9.47 3.86 -23.43
N ASP A 44 -8.25 4.39 -23.29
CA ASP A 44 -7.35 4.68 -24.40
C ASP A 44 -6.60 3.41 -24.86
N THR A 45 -6.47 3.22 -26.17
CA THR A 45 -5.65 2.15 -26.75
C THR A 45 -4.16 2.51 -26.82
N SER A 46 -3.78 3.74 -26.44
CA SER A 46 -2.39 4.19 -26.40
C SER A 46 -1.49 3.28 -25.57
N ASP A 47 -0.32 2.97 -26.12
CA ASP A 47 0.79 2.27 -25.44
C ASP A 47 1.80 3.27 -24.83
N ASP A 48 1.42 4.55 -24.72
CA ASP A 48 2.23 5.56 -24.05
C ASP A 48 2.34 5.26 -22.55
N LEU A 49 3.54 4.85 -22.12
CA LEU A 49 3.81 4.43 -20.75
C LEU A 49 3.46 5.50 -19.72
N LYS A 50 3.67 6.79 -20.04
CA LYS A 50 3.34 7.89 -19.12
C LYS A 50 1.84 8.00 -18.89
N THR A 51 1.05 7.87 -19.95
CA THR A 51 -0.42 7.89 -19.87
C THR A 51 -0.95 6.70 -19.08
N ILE A 52 -0.44 5.50 -19.33
CA ILE A 52 -0.83 4.27 -18.60
C ILE A 52 -0.58 4.45 -17.10
N VAL A 53 0.62 4.90 -16.75
CA VAL A 53 1.06 5.09 -15.38
C VAL A 53 0.27 6.20 -14.68
N ALA A 54 0.01 7.32 -15.36
CA ALA A 54 -0.83 8.38 -14.82
C ALA A 54 -2.26 7.91 -14.54
N ALA A 55 -2.84 7.09 -15.44
CA ALA A 55 -4.16 6.50 -15.24
C ALA A 55 -4.20 5.57 -14.03
N TYR A 56 -3.20 4.68 -13.90
CA TYR A 56 -3.07 3.81 -12.72
C TYR A 56 -2.99 4.63 -11.42
N ASN A 57 -2.12 5.64 -11.38
CA ASN A 57 -1.94 6.45 -10.18
C ASN A 57 -3.19 7.23 -9.80
N GLN A 58 -3.93 7.74 -10.79
CA GLN A 58 -5.17 8.46 -10.55
C GLN A 58 -6.22 7.54 -9.92
N ASP A 59 -6.32 6.30 -10.40
CA ASP A 59 -7.17 5.26 -9.80
C ASP A 59 -6.71 4.95 -8.35
N ALA A 60 -5.43 4.66 -8.17
CA ALA A 60 -4.86 4.32 -6.86
C ALA A 60 -5.07 5.44 -5.81
N GLN A 61 -4.84 6.70 -6.20
CA GLN A 61 -5.09 7.86 -5.35
C GLN A 61 -6.56 8.02 -5.00
N THR A 62 -7.45 7.76 -5.97
CA THR A 62 -8.90 7.88 -5.77
C THR A 62 -9.39 6.87 -4.73
N GLU A 63 -8.98 5.61 -4.85
CA GLU A 63 -9.37 4.56 -3.91
C GLU A 63 -8.77 4.76 -2.52
N ILE A 64 -7.49 5.14 -2.43
CA ILE A 64 -6.88 5.45 -1.13
C ILE A 64 -7.57 6.64 -0.47
N LYS A 65 -7.91 7.70 -1.20
CA LYS A 65 -8.65 8.85 -0.65
C LYS A 65 -10.04 8.45 -0.11
N LYS A 66 -10.69 7.45 -0.71
CA LYS A 66 -11.96 6.89 -0.17
C LYS A 66 -11.73 6.08 1.11
N ALA A 67 -10.57 5.44 1.27
CA ALA A 67 -10.21 4.65 2.44
C ALA A 67 -9.73 5.49 3.63
N LEU A 68 -9.11 6.66 3.38
CA LEU A 68 -8.57 7.52 4.43
C LEU A 68 -9.65 8.01 5.40
N ARG A 69 -9.34 7.96 6.70
CA ARG A 69 -10.21 8.56 7.72
C ARG A 69 -10.07 10.07 7.69
N ARG A 70 -11.21 10.77 7.56
CA ARG A 70 -11.24 12.26 7.47
C ARG A 70 -10.89 13.00 8.76
N LYS A 71 -11.13 12.40 9.93
CA LYS A 71 -10.82 13.02 11.23
C LYS A 71 -9.69 12.24 11.91
N MET A 72 -8.48 12.80 11.82
CA MET A 72 -7.30 12.32 12.53
C MET A 72 -7.26 12.94 13.93
N ARG A 73 -6.74 12.19 14.91
CA ARG A 73 -6.42 12.72 16.24
C ARG A 73 -4.95 13.10 16.35
N THR A 74 -4.11 12.48 15.53
CA THR A 74 -2.67 12.68 15.50
C THR A 74 -2.18 12.42 14.07
N THR A 75 -1.28 13.25 13.57
CA THR A 75 -0.63 13.06 12.28
C THR A 75 0.62 12.20 12.49
N VAL A 76 0.71 11.06 11.82
CA VAL A 76 1.89 10.19 11.86
C VAL A 76 2.71 10.41 10.60
N THR A 77 4.01 10.66 10.75
CA THR A 77 4.94 10.81 9.63
C THR A 77 5.92 9.64 9.62
N LEU A 78 5.97 8.91 8.51
CA LEU A 78 6.90 7.80 8.27
C LEU A 78 8.07 8.28 7.40
N ASN A 79 9.30 8.11 7.89
CA ASN A 79 10.54 8.53 7.27
C ASN A 79 11.33 7.34 6.70
N LEU A 80 11.10 7.01 5.42
CA LEU A 80 11.79 5.90 4.77
C LEU A 80 13.31 6.06 4.70
N SER A 81 13.84 7.28 4.64
CA SER A 81 15.30 7.47 4.56
C SER A 81 16.00 7.06 5.86
N ALA A 82 15.28 7.03 6.99
CA ALA A 82 15.80 6.50 8.24
C ALA A 82 16.12 5.00 8.16
N LEU A 83 15.55 4.28 7.18
CA LEU A 83 15.77 2.85 6.99
C LEU A 83 16.96 2.53 6.08
N THR A 84 17.47 3.49 5.30
CA THR A 84 18.53 3.25 4.32
C THR A 84 19.80 2.61 4.91
N PRO A 85 20.31 3.03 6.09
CA PRO A 85 21.49 2.40 6.70
C PRO A 85 21.27 0.94 7.12
N TYR A 86 20.02 0.53 7.30
CA TYR A 86 19.64 -0.78 7.85
C TYR A 86 19.29 -1.80 6.76
N LEU A 87 19.05 -1.37 5.52
CA LEU A 87 18.72 -2.25 4.39
C LEU A 87 19.85 -3.21 4.01
N ASN A 88 21.10 -2.77 4.14
CA ASN A 88 22.29 -3.59 3.86
C ASN A 88 23.13 -3.78 5.13
N ASN A 89 22.47 -3.85 6.29
CA ASN A 89 23.16 -4.05 7.55
C ASN A 89 23.90 -5.39 7.56
N SER A 90 25.06 -5.43 8.22
CA SER A 90 25.81 -6.68 8.40
C SER A 90 25.07 -7.71 9.26
N ASP A 91 24.15 -7.25 10.11
CA ASP A 91 23.23 -8.10 10.85
C ASP A 91 22.02 -8.49 9.96
N PRO A 92 21.90 -9.79 9.60
CA PRO A 92 20.82 -10.27 8.74
C PRO A 92 19.44 -10.08 9.38
N ASP A 93 19.32 -10.13 10.71
CA ASP A 93 18.03 -10.00 11.39
C ASP A 93 17.51 -8.56 11.28
N ILE A 94 18.41 -7.57 11.36
CA ILE A 94 18.09 -6.16 11.16
C ILE A 94 17.60 -5.90 9.73
N SER A 95 18.33 -6.40 8.73
CA SER A 95 17.95 -6.21 7.32
C SER A 95 16.62 -6.93 6.99
N ALA A 96 16.37 -8.08 7.61
CA ALA A 96 15.10 -8.80 7.50
C ALA A 96 13.92 -7.97 8.08
N ILE A 97 14.06 -7.39 9.29
CA ILE A 97 13.01 -6.56 9.89
C ILE A 97 12.63 -5.38 8.98
N VAL A 98 13.62 -4.72 8.39
CA VAL A 98 13.37 -3.60 7.46
C VAL A 98 12.64 -4.08 6.21
N THR A 99 13.10 -5.19 5.63
CA THR A 99 12.49 -5.78 4.44
C THR A 99 11.03 -6.20 4.70
N ASP A 100 10.79 -6.90 5.81
CA ASP A 100 9.45 -7.32 6.24
C ASP A 100 8.54 -6.13 6.51
N THR A 101 9.08 -5.03 7.04
CA THR A 101 8.30 -3.79 7.23
C THR A 101 7.83 -3.22 5.90
N LEU A 102 8.73 -3.11 4.93
CA LEU A 102 8.40 -2.59 3.62
C LEU A 102 7.41 -3.49 2.88
N ASP A 103 7.53 -4.81 3.05
CA ASP A 103 6.60 -5.77 2.46
C ASP A 103 5.23 -5.75 3.14
N ASN A 104 5.17 -5.68 4.47
CA ASN A 104 3.92 -5.51 5.21
C ASN A 104 3.18 -4.22 4.81
N PHE A 105 3.91 -3.11 4.64
CA PHE A 105 3.31 -1.85 4.16
C PHE A 105 2.74 -2.00 2.74
N LYS A 106 3.48 -2.67 1.84
CA LYS A 106 3.01 -2.99 0.48
C LYS A 106 1.72 -3.81 0.55
N GLN A 107 1.74 -4.92 1.27
CA GLN A 107 0.58 -5.82 1.41
C GLN A 107 -0.63 -5.09 2.01
N TYR A 108 -0.40 -4.25 3.03
CA TYR A 108 -1.47 -3.45 3.63
C TYR A 108 -2.08 -2.49 2.61
N GLY A 109 -1.23 -1.75 1.89
CA GLY A 109 -1.65 -0.83 0.83
C GLY A 109 -2.49 -1.51 -0.24
N GLN A 110 -2.01 -2.64 -0.77
CA GLN A 110 -2.73 -3.43 -1.80
C GLN A 110 -4.09 -3.93 -1.31
N ILE A 111 -4.16 -4.46 -0.07
CA ILE A 111 -5.44 -4.92 0.49
C ILE A 111 -6.42 -3.76 0.64
N VAL A 112 -5.97 -2.64 1.20
CA VAL A 112 -6.85 -1.48 1.47
C VAL A 112 -7.32 -0.83 0.17
N LEU A 113 -6.45 -0.78 -0.85
CA LEU A 113 -6.73 -0.17 -2.13
C LEU A 113 -7.99 -0.75 -2.79
N ARG A 114 -8.19 -2.07 -2.72
CA ARG A 114 -9.36 -2.76 -3.31
C ARG A 114 -10.42 -3.17 -2.29
N PHE A 115 -10.24 -2.82 -1.01
CA PHE A 115 -11.09 -3.32 0.08
C PHE A 115 -12.57 -2.96 -0.09
N ASN A 116 -12.85 -1.70 -0.44
CA ASN A 116 -14.23 -1.21 -0.57
C ASN A 116 -14.90 -1.74 -1.84
N GLU A 117 -14.15 -1.83 -2.95
CA GLU A 117 -14.64 -2.40 -4.21
C GLU A 117 -14.99 -3.88 -4.04
N LYS A 118 -14.08 -4.67 -3.41
CA LYS A 118 -14.35 -6.07 -3.06
C LYS A 118 -15.60 -6.23 -2.22
N LYS A 119 -15.72 -5.41 -1.17
CA LYS A 119 -16.91 -5.43 -0.31
C LYS A 119 -18.17 -5.19 -1.13
N ALA A 120 -18.21 -4.15 -1.96
CA ALA A 120 -19.40 -3.80 -2.74
C ALA A 120 -19.74 -4.88 -3.78
N THR A 121 -18.77 -5.33 -4.55
CA THR A 121 -18.96 -6.33 -5.61
C THR A 121 -19.35 -7.70 -5.05
N TRP A 122 -18.74 -8.15 -3.94
CA TRP A 122 -19.13 -9.42 -3.34
C TRP A 122 -20.53 -9.38 -2.72
N GLN A 123 -20.97 -8.23 -2.19
CA GLN A 123 -22.35 -8.07 -1.75
C GLN A 123 -23.36 -8.26 -2.88
N THR A 124 -22.99 -7.89 -4.12
CA THR A 124 -23.87 -8.02 -5.28
C THR A 124 -23.81 -9.39 -5.96
N GLU A 125 -22.64 -10.04 -5.97
CA GLU A 125 -22.40 -11.24 -6.79
C GLU A 125 -22.47 -12.55 -6.00
N LYS A 126 -22.28 -12.52 -4.68
CA LYS A 126 -22.14 -13.73 -3.86
C LYS A 126 -23.40 -14.00 -3.05
N SER A 127 -23.61 -15.25 -2.67
CA SER A 127 -24.60 -15.59 -1.65
C SER A 127 -24.24 -14.90 -0.33
N THR A 128 -25.23 -14.67 0.54
CA THR A 128 -24.98 -14.06 1.86
C THR A 128 -23.91 -14.81 2.67
N ALA A 129 -23.95 -16.15 2.65
CA ALA A 129 -22.99 -16.98 3.37
C ALA A 129 -21.57 -16.84 2.79
N ASP A 130 -21.43 -16.91 1.46
CA ASP A 130 -20.13 -16.76 0.80
C ASP A 130 -19.56 -15.36 1.00
N TYR A 131 -20.38 -14.32 0.87
CA TYR A 131 -19.99 -12.93 1.13
C TYR A 131 -19.46 -12.77 2.56
N GLN A 132 -20.19 -13.27 3.57
CA GLN A 132 -19.79 -13.16 4.97
C GLN A 132 -18.44 -13.84 5.22
N GLN A 133 -18.23 -15.04 4.66
CA GLN A 133 -16.98 -15.76 4.80
C GLN A 133 -15.82 -15.04 4.09
N LEU A 134 -15.99 -14.65 2.83
CA LEU A 134 -14.98 -13.95 2.04
C LEU A 134 -14.59 -12.61 2.68
N PHE A 135 -15.58 -11.82 3.10
CA PHE A 135 -15.33 -10.53 3.72
C PHE A 135 -14.67 -10.66 5.10
N SER A 136 -15.08 -11.64 5.91
CA SER A 136 -14.42 -11.93 7.19
C SER A 136 -12.95 -12.30 7.00
N ASN A 137 -12.64 -13.16 6.02
CA ASN A 137 -11.26 -13.53 5.69
C ASN A 137 -10.43 -12.33 5.23
N LEU A 138 -10.99 -11.47 4.37
CA LEU A 138 -10.33 -10.26 3.91
C LEU A 138 -10.06 -9.29 5.06
N ASP A 139 -11.04 -9.07 5.93
CA ASP A 139 -10.92 -8.16 7.08
C ASP A 139 -9.93 -8.67 8.13
N ASN A 140 -9.94 -9.97 8.41
CA ASN A 140 -8.96 -10.62 9.28
C ASN A 140 -7.54 -10.47 8.72
N ARG A 141 -7.36 -10.74 7.41
CA ARG A 141 -6.07 -10.53 6.74
C ARG A 141 -5.63 -9.07 6.85
N ARG A 142 -6.48 -8.10 6.48
CA ARG A 142 -6.21 -6.66 6.61
C ARG A 142 -5.77 -6.29 8.04
N THR A 143 -6.50 -6.78 9.04
CA THR A 143 -6.24 -6.49 10.45
C THR A 143 -4.90 -7.06 10.91
N ASN A 144 -4.58 -8.28 10.51
CA ASN A 144 -3.33 -8.95 10.86
C ASN A 144 -2.11 -8.25 10.23
N ILE A 145 -2.16 -7.93 8.94
CA ILE A 145 -1.06 -7.17 8.31
C ILE A 145 -0.93 -5.78 8.96
N HIS A 146 -2.04 -5.11 9.28
CA HIS A 146 -1.97 -3.81 9.96
C HIS A 146 -1.33 -3.91 11.36
N ASN A 147 -1.63 -4.98 12.12
CA ASN A 147 -0.95 -5.25 13.39
C ASN A 147 0.56 -5.41 13.18
N ALA A 148 0.96 -6.22 12.20
CA ALA A 148 2.37 -6.40 11.86
C ALA A 148 3.05 -5.08 11.48
N CYS A 149 2.36 -4.20 10.74
CA CYS A 149 2.86 -2.86 10.43
C CYS A 149 3.14 -2.04 11.71
N ILE A 150 2.20 -2.03 12.67
CA ILE A 150 2.33 -1.29 13.93
C ILE A 150 3.49 -1.84 14.77
N ASP A 151 3.59 -3.17 14.87
CA ASP A 151 4.67 -3.82 15.62
C ASP A 151 6.04 -3.54 14.99
N ASN A 152 6.13 -3.61 13.66
CA ASN A 152 7.34 -3.29 12.91
C ASN A 152 7.78 -1.84 13.10
N ILE A 153 6.84 -0.87 13.03
CA ILE A 153 7.17 0.53 13.31
C ILE A 153 7.70 0.70 14.75
N ASN A 154 7.07 0.05 15.72
CA ASN A 154 7.51 0.10 17.11
C ASN A 154 8.91 -0.50 17.30
N ILE A 155 9.23 -1.59 16.62
CA ILE A 155 10.57 -2.20 16.63
C ILE A 155 11.59 -1.24 16.00
N LEU A 156 11.31 -0.71 14.81
CA LEU A 156 12.21 0.17 14.08
C LEU A 156 12.48 1.48 14.85
N ASN A 157 11.48 2.07 15.49
CA ASN A 157 11.67 3.25 16.33
C ASN A 157 12.58 2.98 17.54
N ARG A 158 12.65 1.75 18.04
CA ARG A 158 13.56 1.36 19.13
C ARG A 158 14.96 1.04 18.63
N LEU A 159 15.05 0.49 17.41
CA LEU A 159 16.32 0.17 16.76
C LEU A 159 17.11 1.43 16.36
N ILE A 160 16.39 2.48 15.95
CA ILE A 160 16.99 3.74 15.52
C ILE A 160 17.20 4.63 16.76
N VAL A 161 18.39 4.51 17.37
CA VAL A 161 18.74 5.20 18.62
C VAL A 161 19.39 6.58 18.37
N ASP A 162 20.26 6.69 17.37
CA ASP A 162 21.12 7.88 17.14
C ASP A 162 20.73 8.71 15.90
N GLY A 163 19.45 8.67 15.50
CA GLY A 163 18.98 9.31 14.28
C GLY A 163 17.56 9.85 14.35
N THR A 164 17.06 10.33 13.22
CA THR A 164 15.64 10.67 13.09
C THR A 164 14.82 9.38 13.23
N PRO A 165 13.86 9.30 14.17
CA PRO A 165 13.00 8.12 14.31
C PRO A 165 12.33 7.76 12.99
N PHE A 166 12.09 6.47 12.78
CA PHE A 166 11.39 6.01 11.58
C PHE A 166 9.97 6.60 11.50
N ALA A 167 9.23 6.58 12.61
CA ALA A 167 7.93 7.19 12.73
C ALA A 167 7.93 8.28 13.80
N THR A 168 7.37 9.43 13.45
CA THR A 168 7.15 10.57 14.35
C THR A 168 5.68 10.97 14.33
N TRP A 169 5.23 11.69 15.35
CA TRP A 169 3.85 12.16 15.44
C TRP A 169 3.74 13.51 16.14
N ASP A 170 2.68 14.25 15.85
CA ASP A 170 2.46 15.64 16.29
C ASP A 170 1.76 15.79 17.65
N ASN A 171 1.62 14.70 18.41
CA ASN A 171 1.01 14.71 19.75
C ASN A 171 2.04 14.37 20.84
N PRO A 172 2.50 15.35 21.64
CA PRO A 172 3.54 15.16 22.64
C PRO A 172 3.10 14.30 23.83
N ASN A 173 1.80 14.09 24.04
CA ASN A 173 1.28 13.27 25.13
C ASN A 173 1.33 11.77 24.81
N ILE A 174 1.59 11.41 23.55
CA ILE A 174 1.73 10.02 23.14
C ILE A 174 3.22 9.67 23.14
N THR A 175 3.60 8.64 23.90
CA THR A 175 5.01 8.23 24.03
C THR A 175 5.37 7.02 23.19
N GLN A 176 4.36 6.26 22.77
CA GLN A 176 4.54 5.04 21.97
C GLN A 176 3.53 5.00 20.83
N ILE A 177 3.95 4.46 19.68
CA ILE A 177 3.05 4.34 18.52
C ILE A 177 1.79 3.51 18.81
N LYS A 178 1.86 2.55 19.74
CA LYS A 178 0.72 1.70 20.11
C LYS A 178 -0.42 2.46 20.80
N GLU A 179 -0.16 3.68 21.29
CA GLU A 179 -1.17 4.57 21.88
C GLU A 179 -1.90 5.42 20.80
N ILE A 180 -1.33 5.52 19.59
CA ILE A 180 -1.94 6.26 18.48
C ILE A 180 -3.14 5.47 17.96
N PRO A 181 -4.26 6.14 17.60
CA PRO A 181 -5.36 5.47 16.94
C PRO A 181 -4.89 4.72 15.70
N ARG A 182 -5.26 3.44 15.61
CA ARG A 182 -4.91 2.57 14.48
C ARG A 182 -5.23 3.20 13.13
N SER A 183 -6.34 3.94 13.03
CA SER A 183 -6.71 4.64 11.78
C SER A 183 -5.69 5.68 11.33
N ASP A 184 -5.04 6.35 12.28
CA ASP A 184 -4.12 7.45 11.99
C ASP A 184 -2.77 6.88 11.50
N ILE A 185 -2.35 5.74 12.08
CA ILE A 185 -1.21 4.95 11.57
C ILE A 185 -1.54 4.40 10.18
N GLY A 186 -2.73 3.82 10.01
CA GLY A 186 -3.19 3.31 8.72
C GLY A 186 -3.17 4.38 7.62
N ASN A 187 -3.67 5.59 7.92
CA ASN A 187 -3.59 6.72 7.00
C ASN A 187 -2.13 7.01 6.57
N ALA A 188 -1.19 7.08 7.52
CA ALA A 188 0.21 7.37 7.22
C ALA A 188 0.88 6.29 6.34
N ILE A 189 0.54 5.01 6.55
CA ILE A 189 1.02 3.91 5.70
C ILE A 189 0.46 4.07 4.28
N LEU A 190 -0.83 4.36 4.13
CA LEU A 190 -1.47 4.52 2.82
C LEU A 190 -0.93 5.73 2.06
N GLU A 191 -0.73 6.86 2.73
CA GLU A 191 -0.09 8.05 2.15
C GLU A 191 1.35 7.76 1.71
N LEU A 192 2.07 6.92 2.45
CA LEU A 192 3.39 6.47 2.03
C LEU A 192 3.32 5.59 0.77
N CYS A 193 2.38 4.65 0.69
CA CYS A 193 2.17 3.81 -0.49
C CYS A 193 1.89 4.67 -1.74
N VAL A 194 0.97 5.64 -1.65
CA VAL A 194 0.67 6.57 -2.75
C VAL A 194 1.92 7.33 -3.21
N ARG A 195 2.67 7.91 -2.26
CA ARG A 195 3.90 8.63 -2.59
C ARG A 195 4.93 7.74 -3.30
N LYS A 196 5.06 6.48 -2.88
CA LYS A 196 5.96 5.52 -3.55
C LYS A 196 5.51 5.22 -4.98
N LEU A 197 4.22 4.99 -5.21
CA LEU A 197 3.69 4.75 -6.55
C LEU A 197 3.99 5.93 -7.49
N ILE A 198 3.68 7.15 -7.08
CA ILE A 198 3.96 8.38 -7.87
C ILE A 198 5.46 8.54 -8.18
N ASN A 199 6.32 8.16 -7.23
CA ASN A 199 7.77 8.32 -7.39
C ASN A 199 8.42 7.20 -8.21
N ASN A 200 7.87 5.98 -8.20
CA ASN A 200 8.38 4.85 -8.99
C ASN A 200 8.40 5.20 -10.49
N ASP A 201 7.39 5.91 -10.94
CA ASP A 201 7.23 6.34 -12.34
C ASP A 201 8.36 7.26 -12.81
N GLN A 202 8.80 8.15 -11.92
CA GLN A 202 9.88 9.09 -12.22
C GLN A 202 11.25 8.40 -12.33
N GLN A 203 11.40 7.19 -11.78
CA GLN A 203 12.63 6.42 -11.86
C GLN A 203 12.65 5.52 -13.10
N VAL A 204 11.48 5.02 -13.50
CA VAL A 204 11.34 3.99 -14.54
C VAL A 204 11.04 4.57 -15.93
N LEU A 205 10.43 5.76 -16.01
CA LEU A 205 10.05 6.43 -17.26
C LEU A 205 11.05 7.51 -17.71
N LYS A 206 12.25 7.55 -17.11
CA LYS A 206 13.39 8.36 -17.58
C LYS A 206 14.18 7.63 -18.65
#